data_AF-A0A060SDT9-F1
#
_entry.id   AF-A0A060SDT9-F1
#
_cell.length_a   1.000
_cell.length_b   1.000
_cell.length_c   1.000
_cell.angle_alpha   90.00
_cell.angle_beta   90.00
_cell.angle_gamma   90.00
#
_symmetry.space_group_name_H-M   'P 1'
#
loop_
_entity.id
_entity.type
_entity.pdbx_description
1 polymer ?
#
loop_
_entity_poly.entity_id
_entity_poly.type
_entity_poly.pdbx_seq_one_letter_code
_entity_poly.pdbx_strand_id
1 'polypeptide(L)'
;MESLLSLRSRPELPLEVWTYIFQTFSRPSPDYCFKTLLNVLSINHYLRIAASASAIWKPCYEGRYTHTVPENEKRRRQQHGNDYRSLYFARREIDRRALRLVDEIRTDIVGRNAKACIIVKEFSFDIWDVLQLEIDLDIPVSFGGHGLSDPVPHALSRIYWARMVQGVIARYSAVHMWRRIKNVYHQPVGFEEMMSGFSAFYGWSSTLISRELDSRASACRVALDSAGIQLDSSAPDYDLRAICGGVVRYMTDQGWIDNHHDPALDEHLLNSFPHILLGSPESITFSLSVLSKTWLFVCLCRRLGLRAKASMLLPNDIVGLVRSSGTQAPLVVNFAVGATLIRNGLKVEWLDRMMAAKVRQDGPASLLPPLHAILFMNAVNNVSGDILFYRNNLVVAPWTSDLTEKVVLAHHATQCAFALTCNPTAKDVPVAFPEHMADLLPLDGEAIYFDAVFGGEMERLHPEIFLEMRSTIQHLENLEERVRRRSTYPDEDIRYVVGQVLRNVHTGSLACVLGWDYVPPNTPEGVPASTEPKGHILYRMIFEERLVNIREPHCWESVALSDDDARTLYKSWKQFGRYFEDVSSIDTVEIEEEGQARPTRFTLTAEMQQLYPEDSTTLASRAVAATPCY
;
A
#
# COMPACT_ATOMS: atom_id res chain seq x y z
N MET A 1 22.55 26.01 -65.68
CA MET A 1 21.31 26.06 -64.87
C MET A 1 21.12 24.74 -64.11
N GLU A 2 22.16 23.93 -63.95
CA GLU A 2 22.94 23.86 -62.69
C GLU A 2 23.04 25.16 -61.87
N SER A 3 23.12 24.99 -60.55
CA SER A 3 23.45 25.97 -59.51
C SER A 3 22.32 26.92 -59.09
N LEU A 4 21.45 26.47 -58.15
CA LEU A 4 20.91 27.31 -57.04
C LEU A 4 19.90 26.58 -56.11
N LEU A 5 19.62 25.29 -56.30
CA LEU A 5 18.81 24.48 -55.35
C LEU A 5 19.63 23.49 -54.52
N SER A 6 20.94 23.74 -54.39
CA SER A 6 21.68 23.32 -53.19
C SER A 6 21.13 24.17 -52.03
N LEU A 7 20.03 23.72 -51.43
CA LEU A 7 19.72 24.01 -50.03
C LEU A 7 20.99 23.64 -49.27
N ARG A 8 21.82 24.64 -49.02
CA ARG A 8 23.04 24.57 -48.24
C ARG A 8 22.64 23.91 -46.93
N SER A 9 22.93 22.62 -46.83
CA SER A 9 22.86 21.83 -45.61
C SER A 9 23.50 22.68 -44.53
N ARG A 10 22.70 23.07 -43.52
CA ARG A 10 23.21 23.76 -42.33
C ARG A 10 24.49 23.06 -41.89
N PRO A 11 25.52 23.75 -41.39
CA PRO A 11 26.61 23.06 -40.72
C PRO A 11 25.96 22.24 -39.60
N GLU A 12 25.83 20.93 -39.81
CA GLU A 12 25.29 20.04 -38.81
C GLU A 12 26.23 20.20 -37.63
N LEU A 13 25.68 20.60 -36.48
CA LEU A 13 26.48 20.72 -35.27
C LEU A 13 27.25 19.40 -35.10
N PRO A 14 28.52 19.45 -34.64
CA PRO A 14 29.27 18.25 -34.35
C PRO A 14 28.46 17.28 -33.48
N LEU A 15 28.67 15.99 -33.66
CA LEU A 15 27.91 14.93 -32.99
C LEU A 15 27.95 15.10 -31.46
N GLU A 16 29.09 15.56 -30.96
CA GLU A 16 29.36 15.87 -29.56
C GLU A 16 28.46 16.99 -29.05
N VAL A 17 28.20 18.02 -29.86
CA VAL A 17 27.32 19.15 -29.51
C VAL A 17 25.87 18.68 -29.44
N TRP A 18 25.40 17.87 -30.39
CA TRP A 18 24.06 17.28 -30.30
C TRP A 18 23.92 16.37 -29.09
N THR A 19 24.92 15.53 -28.84
CA THR A 19 24.94 14.65 -27.68
C THR A 19 24.87 15.46 -26.38
N TYR A 20 25.63 16.56 -26.29
CA TYR A 20 25.59 17.48 -25.16
C TYR A 20 24.22 18.15 -25.00
N ILE A 21 23.62 18.65 -26.08
CA ILE A 21 22.26 19.23 -26.06
C ILE A 21 21.27 18.20 -25.52
N PHE A 22 21.29 16.97 -26.00
CA PHE A 22 20.36 15.94 -25.56
C PHE A 22 20.58 15.51 -24.10
N GLN A 23 21.81 15.58 -23.59
CA GLN A 23 22.08 15.36 -22.15
C GLN A 23 21.38 16.40 -21.26
N THR A 24 21.13 17.62 -21.78
CA THR A 24 20.43 18.66 -21.01
C THR A 24 18.93 18.40 -20.84
N PHE A 25 18.33 17.54 -21.68
CA PHE A 25 16.90 17.21 -21.59
C PHE A 25 16.53 16.44 -20.32
N SER A 26 17.52 15.84 -19.66
CA SER A 26 17.35 15.00 -18.46
C SER A 26 16.94 15.75 -17.19
N ARG A 27 16.56 17.03 -17.27
CA ARG A 27 16.03 17.84 -16.18
C ARG A 27 14.79 18.60 -16.70
N PRO A 28 13.61 18.61 -16.03
CA PRO A 28 13.30 18.12 -14.68
C PRO A 28 12.29 16.93 -14.61
N SER A 29 11.71 16.49 -15.73
CA SER A 29 10.72 15.39 -15.75
C SER A 29 11.13 14.27 -16.72
N PRO A 30 11.28 13.01 -16.25
CA PRO A 30 11.76 11.91 -17.08
C PRO A 30 10.84 11.57 -18.26
N ASP A 31 9.53 11.81 -18.16
CA ASP A 31 8.58 11.46 -19.22
C ASP A 31 8.57 12.46 -20.39
N TYR A 32 8.74 13.75 -20.11
CA TYR A 32 8.89 14.77 -21.17
C TYR A 32 10.20 14.61 -21.93
N CYS A 33 11.28 14.28 -21.22
CA CYS A 33 12.57 13.97 -21.83
C CYS A 33 12.47 12.77 -22.78
N PHE A 34 11.80 11.70 -22.35
CA PHE A 34 11.64 10.49 -23.15
C PHE A 34 10.90 10.71 -24.48
N LYS A 35 9.73 11.37 -24.47
CA LYS A 35 8.97 11.65 -25.70
C LYS A 35 9.81 12.46 -26.70
N THR A 36 10.55 13.45 -26.20
CA THR A 36 11.44 14.27 -27.02
C THR A 36 12.57 13.43 -27.64
N LEU A 37 13.24 12.60 -26.84
CA LEU A 37 14.30 11.71 -27.33
C LEU A 37 13.79 10.68 -28.36
N LEU A 38 12.59 10.12 -28.15
CA LEU A 38 11.97 9.22 -29.14
C LEU A 38 11.71 9.92 -30.47
N ASN A 39 11.20 11.16 -30.43
CA ASN A 39 11.01 11.96 -31.63
C ASN A 39 12.35 12.25 -32.32
N VAL A 40 13.40 12.58 -31.57
CA VAL A 40 14.74 12.79 -32.14
C VAL A 40 15.28 11.54 -32.82
N LEU A 41 15.09 10.36 -32.22
CA LEU A 41 15.51 9.07 -32.79
C LEU A 41 14.83 8.77 -34.15
N SER A 42 13.63 9.32 -34.39
CA SER A 42 12.86 9.09 -35.62
C SER A 42 13.16 10.07 -36.76
N ILE A 43 13.81 11.22 -36.50
CA ILE A 43 14.03 12.28 -37.51
C ILE A 43 14.99 11.87 -38.62
N ASN A 44 16.26 11.57 -38.30
CA ASN A 44 17.27 11.20 -39.29
C ASN A 44 18.40 10.35 -38.68
N HIS A 45 19.27 9.77 -39.53
CA HIS A 45 20.35 8.88 -39.09
C HIS A 45 21.37 9.57 -38.17
N TYR A 46 21.75 10.82 -38.47
CA TYR A 46 22.77 11.54 -37.71
C TYR A 46 22.30 11.88 -36.29
N LEU A 47 21.10 12.47 -36.15
CA LEU A 47 20.47 12.74 -34.86
C LEU A 47 20.15 11.45 -34.10
N ARG A 48 19.79 10.37 -34.81
CA ARG A 48 19.61 9.07 -34.19
C ARG A 48 20.90 8.58 -33.55
N ILE A 49 22.05 8.68 -34.20
CA ILE A 49 23.35 8.30 -33.60
C ILE A 49 23.60 9.14 -32.35
N ALA A 50 23.46 10.47 -32.43
CA ALA A 50 23.67 11.36 -31.27
C ALA A 50 22.74 10.99 -30.10
N ALA A 51 21.43 10.87 -30.35
CA ALA A 51 20.45 10.50 -29.34
C ALA A 51 20.57 9.05 -28.84
N SER A 52 21.34 8.20 -29.52
CA SER A 52 21.59 6.82 -29.10
C SER A 52 22.69 6.70 -28.06
N ALA A 53 23.43 7.77 -27.76
CA ALA A 53 24.54 7.73 -26.81
C ALA A 53 24.07 7.34 -25.40
N SER A 54 24.67 6.30 -24.82
CA SER A 54 24.32 5.76 -23.50
C SER A 54 24.32 6.83 -22.38
N ALA A 55 25.23 7.80 -22.45
CA ALA A 55 25.31 8.90 -21.49
C ALA A 55 24.03 9.77 -21.41
N ILE A 56 23.24 9.84 -22.49
CA ILE A 56 21.94 10.55 -22.51
C ILE A 56 20.90 9.75 -21.73
N TRP A 57 20.88 8.42 -21.92
CA TRP A 57 19.87 7.53 -21.34
C TRP A 57 20.12 7.19 -19.88
N LYS A 58 21.36 7.28 -19.40
CA LYS A 58 21.71 6.98 -18.01
C LYS A 58 20.88 7.79 -16.99
N PRO A 59 20.84 9.14 -17.07
CA PRO A 59 19.97 9.92 -16.19
C PRO A 59 18.48 9.59 -16.34
N CYS A 60 18.00 9.29 -17.55
CA CYS A 60 16.61 8.90 -17.77
C CYS A 60 16.28 7.55 -17.10
N TYR A 61 17.20 6.59 -17.15
CA TYR A 61 17.07 5.29 -16.51
C TYR A 61 17.08 5.41 -14.99
N GLU A 62 18.13 6.04 -14.44
CA GLU A 62 18.31 6.19 -13.00
C GLU A 62 17.27 7.11 -12.35
N GLY A 63 16.78 8.11 -13.09
CA GLY A 63 15.72 9.00 -12.62
C GLY A 63 14.32 8.38 -12.67
N ARG A 64 14.05 7.43 -13.59
CA ARG A 64 12.75 6.76 -13.70
C ARG A 64 12.66 5.53 -12.79
N TYR A 65 13.72 4.73 -12.74
CA TYR A 65 13.69 3.43 -12.08
C TYR A 65 14.41 3.50 -10.74
N THR A 66 13.67 3.91 -9.72
CA THR A 66 14.16 4.04 -8.34
C THR A 66 13.97 2.75 -7.53
N HIS A 67 13.07 1.87 -7.99
CA HIS A 67 12.83 0.56 -7.41
C HIS A 67 13.30 -0.54 -8.35
N THR A 68 14.04 -1.50 -7.81
CA THR A 68 14.47 -2.67 -8.57
C THR A 68 14.76 -3.85 -7.67
N VAL A 69 14.51 -5.06 -8.19
CA VAL A 69 15.01 -6.30 -7.61
C VAL A 69 16.51 -6.43 -7.97
N PRO A 70 17.44 -6.43 -6.99
CA PRO A 70 18.89 -6.40 -7.26
C PRO A 70 19.38 -7.51 -8.19
N GLU A 71 18.83 -8.72 -8.06
CA GLU A 71 19.18 -9.88 -8.87
C GLU A 71 18.75 -9.70 -10.33
N ASN A 72 17.56 -9.15 -10.56
CA ASN A 72 17.06 -8.85 -11.90
C ASN A 72 17.88 -7.74 -12.56
N GLU A 73 18.24 -6.70 -11.80
CA GLU A 73 19.08 -5.63 -12.31
C GLU A 73 20.48 -6.11 -12.66
N LYS A 74 21.08 -6.94 -11.80
CA LYS A 74 22.37 -7.58 -12.09
C LYS A 74 22.31 -8.38 -13.38
N ARG A 75 21.27 -9.19 -13.58
CA ARG A 75 21.05 -9.96 -14.82
C ARG A 75 20.88 -9.05 -16.04
N ARG A 76 20.09 -7.97 -15.95
CA ARG A 76 19.94 -7.00 -17.05
C ARG A 76 21.27 -6.35 -17.42
N ARG A 77 22.06 -5.93 -16.43
CA ARG A 77 23.40 -5.35 -16.65
C ARG A 77 24.39 -6.35 -17.22
N GLN A 78 24.29 -7.63 -16.88
CA GLN A 78 25.08 -8.68 -17.53
C GLN A 78 24.72 -8.85 -19.01
N GLN A 79 23.44 -8.71 -19.36
CA GLN A 79 22.96 -8.85 -20.74
C GLN A 79 23.27 -7.62 -21.61
N HIS A 80 23.10 -6.42 -21.08
CA HIS A 80 23.21 -5.17 -21.85
C HIS A 80 24.46 -4.34 -21.54
N GLY A 81 25.27 -4.74 -20.57
CA GLY A 81 26.44 -3.99 -20.13
C GLY A 81 26.10 -2.60 -19.62
N ASN A 82 26.90 -1.61 -20.03
CA ASN A 82 26.69 -0.18 -19.73
C ASN A 82 25.92 0.55 -20.83
N ASP A 83 25.17 -0.16 -21.69
CA ASP A 83 24.26 0.47 -22.64
C ASP A 83 22.93 0.79 -21.95
N TYR A 84 22.85 1.98 -21.37
CA TYR A 84 21.67 2.47 -20.66
C TYR A 84 20.46 2.66 -21.58
N ARG A 85 20.66 2.83 -22.88
CA ARG A 85 19.55 2.86 -23.83
C ARG A 85 18.89 1.49 -23.90
N SER A 86 19.69 0.44 -24.10
CA SER A 86 19.19 -0.93 -24.14
C SER A 86 18.56 -1.34 -22.81
N LEU A 87 19.17 -1.00 -21.67
CA LEU A 87 18.57 -1.22 -20.34
C LEU A 87 17.21 -0.53 -20.20
N TYR A 88 17.10 0.73 -20.64
CA TYR A 88 15.85 1.48 -20.58
C TYR A 88 14.75 0.83 -21.43
N PHE A 89 15.03 0.45 -22.68
CA PHE A 89 14.03 -0.21 -23.52
C PHE A 89 13.63 -1.60 -23.01
N ALA A 90 14.59 -2.38 -22.50
CA ALA A 90 14.30 -3.66 -21.87
C ALA A 90 13.37 -3.47 -20.66
N ARG A 91 13.58 -2.40 -19.88
CA ARG A 91 12.73 -2.06 -18.75
C ARG A 91 11.33 -1.59 -19.15
N ARG A 92 11.23 -0.76 -20.19
CA ARG A 92 9.94 -0.34 -20.75
C ARG A 92 9.11 -1.50 -21.29
N GLU A 93 9.74 -2.56 -21.79
CA GLU A 93 9.01 -3.76 -22.21
C GLU A 93 8.42 -4.50 -21.01
N ILE A 94 9.15 -4.57 -19.89
CA ILE A 94 8.64 -5.11 -18.62
C ILE A 94 7.43 -4.28 -18.15
N ASP A 95 7.57 -2.95 -18.13
CA ASP A 95 6.48 -2.03 -17.78
C ASP A 95 5.21 -2.32 -18.60
N ARG A 96 5.33 -2.40 -19.94
CA ARG A 96 4.19 -2.66 -20.83
C ARG A 96 3.54 -4.01 -20.59
N ARG A 97 4.33 -5.07 -20.38
CA ARG A 97 3.80 -6.40 -20.07
C ARG A 97 3.03 -6.41 -18.76
N ALA A 98 3.55 -5.76 -17.73
CA ALA A 98 2.87 -5.66 -16.46
C ALA A 98 1.59 -4.82 -16.54
N LEU A 99 1.63 -3.65 -17.18
CA LEU A 99 0.44 -2.82 -17.34
C LEU A 99 -0.69 -3.52 -18.10
N ARG A 100 -0.37 -4.37 -19.09
CA ARG A 100 -1.37 -5.23 -19.73
C ARG A 100 -2.05 -6.17 -18.73
N LEU A 101 -1.30 -6.80 -17.84
CA LEU A 101 -1.90 -7.63 -16.78
C LEU A 101 -2.71 -6.81 -15.78
N VAL A 102 -2.30 -5.57 -15.47
CA VAL A 102 -3.10 -4.67 -14.63
C VAL A 102 -4.42 -4.32 -15.30
N ASP A 103 -4.41 -4.05 -16.61
CA ASP A 103 -5.62 -3.84 -17.39
C ASP A 103 -6.51 -5.09 -17.40
N GLU A 104 -5.95 -6.27 -17.61
CA GLU A 104 -6.69 -7.54 -17.53
C GLU A 104 -7.24 -7.83 -16.13
N ILE A 105 -6.55 -7.42 -15.06
CA ILE A 105 -7.05 -7.49 -13.68
C ILE A 105 -8.25 -6.55 -13.52
N ARG A 106 -8.16 -5.33 -14.06
CA ARG A 106 -9.22 -4.33 -14.00
C ARG A 106 -10.46 -4.76 -14.78
N THR A 107 -10.29 -5.35 -15.96
CA THR A 107 -11.40 -5.73 -16.83
C THR A 107 -11.96 -7.11 -16.53
N ASP A 108 -11.13 -8.09 -16.16
CA ASP A 108 -11.59 -9.48 -16.02
C ASP A 108 -11.68 -9.85 -14.53
N ILE A 109 -12.87 -10.27 -14.10
CA ILE A 109 -13.07 -10.79 -12.74
C ILE A 109 -12.45 -12.18 -12.61
N VAL A 110 -12.60 -13.02 -13.63
CA VAL A 110 -12.11 -14.41 -13.62
C VAL A 110 -10.59 -14.45 -13.78
N GLY A 111 -9.89 -15.19 -12.91
CA GLY A 111 -8.45 -15.37 -12.96
C GLY A 111 -7.64 -14.15 -12.55
N ARG A 112 -8.28 -13.17 -11.90
CA ARG A 112 -7.62 -11.95 -11.42
C ARG A 112 -6.54 -12.26 -10.39
N ASN A 113 -6.82 -13.17 -9.45
CA ASN A 113 -5.85 -13.59 -8.43
C ASN A 113 -4.63 -14.28 -9.06
N ALA A 114 -4.84 -15.10 -10.09
CA ALA A 114 -3.75 -15.76 -10.82
C ALA A 114 -2.85 -14.74 -11.55
N LYS A 115 -3.44 -13.72 -12.18
CA LYS A 115 -2.69 -12.62 -12.81
C LYS A 115 -1.88 -11.82 -11.77
N ALA A 116 -2.46 -11.55 -10.60
CA ALA A 116 -1.72 -10.91 -9.51
C ALA A 116 -0.53 -11.77 -9.04
N CYS A 117 -0.71 -13.09 -8.95
CA CYS A 117 0.36 -14.04 -8.64
C CYS A 117 1.49 -14.00 -9.68
N ILE A 118 1.17 -13.93 -10.99
CA ILE A 118 2.16 -13.72 -12.06
C ILE A 118 2.91 -12.40 -11.83
N ILE A 119 2.20 -11.31 -11.51
CA ILE A 119 2.81 -10.00 -11.33
C ILE A 119 3.85 -10.01 -10.21
N VAL A 120 3.50 -10.53 -9.03
CA VAL A 120 4.40 -10.51 -7.87
C VAL A 120 5.62 -11.43 -8.06
N LYS A 121 5.47 -12.51 -8.82
CA LYS A 121 6.55 -13.48 -9.09
C LYS A 121 7.49 -13.05 -10.21
N GLU A 122 6.94 -12.60 -11.34
CA GLU A 122 7.75 -12.29 -12.53
C GLU A 122 8.30 -10.86 -12.51
N PHE A 123 7.51 -9.90 -12.04
CA PHE A 123 7.85 -8.49 -12.09
C PHE A 123 8.24 -7.97 -10.70
N SER A 124 7.43 -8.17 -9.66
CA SER A 124 7.74 -7.68 -8.31
C SER A 124 8.04 -6.15 -8.32
N PHE A 125 8.99 -5.68 -7.51
CA PHE A 125 9.39 -4.26 -7.42
C PHE A 125 9.91 -3.66 -8.72
N ASP A 126 10.16 -4.47 -9.75
CA ASP A 126 10.69 -3.97 -11.00
C ASP A 126 9.71 -3.06 -11.77
N ILE A 127 8.41 -3.14 -11.46
CA ILE A 127 7.36 -2.32 -12.08
C ILE A 127 6.81 -1.26 -11.12
N TRP A 128 7.39 -1.12 -9.93
CA TRP A 128 6.86 -0.24 -8.89
C TRP A 128 6.74 1.22 -9.36
N ASP A 129 7.77 1.73 -10.04
CA ASP A 129 7.80 3.12 -10.51
C ASP A 129 6.78 3.36 -11.64
N VAL A 130 6.52 2.38 -12.52
CA VAL A 130 5.47 2.55 -13.55
C VAL A 130 4.08 2.50 -12.94
N LEU A 131 3.86 1.68 -11.91
CA LEU A 131 2.59 1.70 -11.17
C LEU A 131 2.40 3.03 -10.44
N GLN A 132 3.47 3.65 -9.93
CA GLN A 132 3.37 4.98 -9.32
C GLN A 132 2.88 6.02 -10.33
N LEU A 133 3.35 5.98 -11.58
CA LEU A 133 2.86 6.85 -12.64
C LEU A 133 1.37 6.63 -12.97
N GLU A 134 0.87 5.40 -12.84
CA GLU A 134 -0.56 5.10 -12.98
C GLU A 134 -1.38 5.61 -11.79
N ILE A 135 -0.78 5.68 -10.60
CA ILE A 135 -1.43 6.20 -9.38
C ILE A 135 -1.50 7.73 -9.41
N ASP A 136 -0.54 8.36 -10.06
CA ASP A 136 -0.42 9.82 -10.19
C ASP A 136 -1.15 10.37 -11.42
N LEU A 137 -2.01 9.58 -12.07
CA LEU A 137 -2.82 10.04 -13.20
C LEU A 137 -3.76 11.18 -12.79
N ASP A 138 -3.97 12.11 -13.71
CA ASP A 138 -4.98 13.16 -13.56
C ASP A 138 -6.38 12.53 -13.53
N ILE A 139 -7.15 12.86 -12.48
CA ILE A 139 -8.56 12.46 -12.35
C ILE A 139 -9.48 13.44 -13.09
N PRO A 140 -10.73 13.05 -13.43
CA PRO A 140 -11.68 13.96 -14.06
C PRO A 140 -11.99 15.19 -13.19
N VAL A 141 -12.34 16.31 -13.84
CA VAL A 141 -12.61 17.60 -13.17
C VAL A 141 -13.75 17.50 -12.16
N SER A 142 -14.76 16.68 -12.47
CA SER A 142 -15.91 16.36 -11.59
C SER A 142 -15.47 15.79 -10.24
N PHE A 143 -14.29 15.18 -10.15
CA PHE A 143 -13.71 14.63 -8.91
C PHE A 143 -12.59 15.49 -8.33
N GLY A 144 -12.37 16.70 -8.87
CA GLY A 144 -11.34 17.63 -8.40
C GLY A 144 -10.05 17.65 -9.21
N GLY A 145 -10.05 17.10 -10.42
CA GLY A 145 -8.93 17.22 -11.36
C GLY A 145 -8.61 18.67 -11.74
N HIS A 146 -7.36 18.93 -12.11
CA HIS A 146 -6.87 20.29 -12.42
C HIS A 146 -7.35 20.85 -13.78
N GLY A 147 -7.98 20.04 -14.64
CA GLY A 147 -8.58 20.47 -15.91
C GLY A 147 -7.59 21.00 -16.97
N LEU A 148 -6.29 20.81 -16.75
CA LEU A 148 -5.23 21.28 -17.66
C LEU A 148 -4.96 20.32 -18.84
N SER A 149 -5.41 19.07 -18.71
CA SER A 149 -5.20 17.96 -19.63
C SER A 149 -6.52 17.26 -19.90
N ASP A 150 -6.68 16.70 -21.11
CA ASP A 150 -7.79 15.79 -21.37
C ASP A 150 -7.70 14.61 -20.39
N PRO A 151 -8.79 14.26 -19.68
CA PRO A 151 -8.75 13.22 -18.66
C PRO A 151 -8.33 11.89 -19.30
N VAL A 152 -7.41 11.20 -18.64
CA VAL A 152 -6.96 9.89 -19.09
C VAL A 152 -8.14 8.92 -18.99
N PRO A 153 -8.45 8.14 -20.05
CA PRO A 153 -9.55 7.18 -20.02
C PRO A 153 -9.43 6.24 -18.82
N HIS A 154 -10.53 6.08 -18.09
CA HIS A 154 -10.64 5.19 -16.93
C HIS A 154 -9.62 5.51 -15.82
N ALA A 155 -9.23 6.79 -15.65
CA ALA A 155 -8.20 7.19 -14.69
C ALA A 155 -8.46 6.66 -13.27
N LEU A 156 -9.69 6.82 -12.75
CA LEU A 156 -10.03 6.38 -11.40
C LEU A 156 -9.81 4.87 -11.18
N SER A 157 -10.23 4.05 -12.13
CA SER A 157 -10.08 2.59 -12.02
C SER A 157 -8.64 2.14 -12.23
N ARG A 158 -7.89 2.79 -13.13
CA ARG A 158 -6.44 2.57 -13.27
C ARG A 158 -5.68 2.89 -12.00
N ILE A 159 -5.97 4.05 -11.38
CA ILE A 159 -5.36 4.45 -10.10
C ILE A 159 -5.65 3.41 -9.02
N TYR A 160 -6.91 2.99 -8.87
CA TYR A 160 -7.28 2.00 -7.85
C TYR A 160 -6.53 0.68 -8.05
N TRP A 161 -6.56 0.11 -9.26
CA TRP A 161 -5.93 -1.18 -9.53
C TRP A 161 -4.41 -1.11 -9.48
N ALA A 162 -3.80 0.00 -9.90
CA ALA A 162 -2.36 0.21 -9.72
C ALA A 162 -1.97 0.22 -8.23
N ARG A 163 -2.76 0.86 -7.35
CA ARG A 163 -2.57 0.80 -5.88
C ARG A 163 -2.71 -0.62 -5.35
N MET A 164 -3.72 -1.37 -5.79
CA MET A 164 -3.91 -2.76 -5.36
C MET A 164 -2.74 -3.65 -5.77
N VAL A 165 -2.22 -3.45 -6.99
CA VAL A 165 -1.07 -4.19 -7.51
C VAL A 165 0.24 -3.80 -6.78
N GLN A 166 0.49 -2.52 -6.51
CA GLN A 166 1.62 -2.11 -5.64
C GLN A 166 1.50 -2.72 -4.25
N GLY A 167 0.29 -2.70 -3.68
CA GLY A 167 0.01 -3.27 -2.36
C GLY A 167 0.33 -4.75 -2.29
N VAL A 168 -0.14 -5.55 -3.25
CA VAL A 168 0.12 -7.00 -3.25
C VAL A 168 1.60 -7.31 -3.49
N ILE A 169 2.33 -6.52 -4.31
CA ILE A 169 3.79 -6.64 -4.47
C ILE A 169 4.49 -6.41 -3.12
N ALA A 170 4.13 -5.34 -2.41
CA ALA A 170 4.72 -5.02 -1.11
C ALA A 170 4.46 -6.14 -0.10
N ARG A 171 3.19 -6.54 0.08
CA ARG A 171 2.79 -7.61 1.02
C ARG A 171 3.46 -8.94 0.68
N TYR A 172 3.49 -9.32 -0.59
CA TYR A 172 4.14 -10.54 -1.05
C TYR A 172 5.61 -10.58 -0.65
N SER A 173 6.33 -9.48 -0.90
CA SER A 173 7.72 -9.35 -0.49
C SER A 173 7.89 -9.40 1.04
N ALA A 174 6.99 -8.78 1.80
CA ALA A 174 7.04 -8.78 3.26
C ALA A 174 6.86 -10.20 3.83
N VAL A 175 5.89 -10.95 3.34
CA VAL A 175 5.61 -12.33 3.77
C VAL A 175 6.78 -13.26 3.42
N HIS A 176 7.32 -13.17 2.19
CA HIS A 176 8.52 -13.93 1.82
C HIS A 176 9.75 -13.57 2.66
N MET A 177 9.91 -12.28 2.97
CA MET A 177 10.94 -11.82 3.88
C MET A 177 10.76 -12.44 5.27
N TRP A 178 9.55 -12.42 5.83
CA TRP A 178 9.26 -12.99 7.15
C TRP A 178 9.47 -14.51 7.21
N ARG A 179 9.25 -15.25 6.11
CA ARG A 179 9.61 -16.68 6.04
C ARG A 179 11.08 -16.94 6.31
N ARG A 180 11.96 -16.03 5.91
CA ARG A 180 13.40 -16.13 6.18
C ARG A 180 13.75 -15.92 7.65
N ILE A 181 12.89 -15.29 8.45
CA ILE A 181 13.12 -15.09 9.90
C ILE A 181 13.19 -16.44 10.64
N LYS A 182 12.39 -17.43 10.22
CA LYS A 182 12.47 -18.81 10.76
C LYS A 182 13.75 -19.53 10.34
N ASN A 183 14.22 -19.27 9.13
CA ASN A 183 15.34 -19.98 8.51
C ASN A 183 16.67 -19.26 8.77
N VAL A 184 17.19 -19.38 9.99
CA VAL A 184 18.42 -18.71 10.46
C VAL A 184 19.63 -18.93 9.54
N TYR A 185 19.64 -20.02 8.77
CA TYR A 185 20.73 -20.38 7.84
C TYR A 185 20.72 -19.58 6.53
N HIS A 186 19.62 -18.93 6.14
CA HIS A 186 19.46 -18.24 4.87
C HIS A 186 19.26 -16.74 5.10
N GLN A 187 20.33 -15.95 4.95
CA GLN A 187 20.36 -14.48 4.99
C GLN A 187 19.53 -13.84 6.14
N PRO A 188 20.17 -13.39 7.23
CA PRO A 188 19.44 -12.84 8.37
C PRO A 188 18.65 -11.59 7.97
N VAL A 189 17.34 -11.62 8.24
CA VAL A 189 16.47 -10.45 8.10
C VAL A 189 16.80 -9.46 9.21
N GLY A 190 17.06 -8.21 8.85
CA GLY A 190 17.36 -7.16 9.82
C GLY A 190 16.13 -6.69 10.59
N PHE A 191 16.32 -6.10 11.78
CA PHE A 191 15.22 -5.50 12.55
C PHE A 191 14.46 -4.41 11.77
N GLU A 192 15.16 -3.63 10.96
CA GLU A 192 14.56 -2.62 10.07
C GLU A 192 13.63 -3.24 9.03
N GLU A 193 14.15 -4.21 8.28
CA GLU A 193 13.43 -4.92 7.23
C GLU A 193 12.19 -5.62 7.81
N MET A 194 12.37 -6.33 8.91
CA MET A 194 11.31 -7.04 9.64
C MET A 194 10.12 -6.11 9.95
N MET A 195 10.38 -4.95 10.57
CA MET A 195 9.33 -3.99 10.92
C MET A 195 8.75 -3.30 9.68
N SER A 196 9.57 -3.04 8.66
CA SER A 196 9.10 -2.45 7.39
C SER A 196 8.04 -3.34 6.71
N GLY A 197 8.12 -4.65 6.92
CA GLY A 197 7.12 -5.61 6.43
C GLY A 197 5.69 -5.33 6.90
N PHE A 198 5.49 -4.76 8.10
CA PHE A 198 4.15 -4.39 8.57
C PHE A 198 3.57 -3.23 7.73
N SER A 199 4.40 -2.27 7.32
CA SER A 199 3.96 -1.15 6.48
C SER A 199 3.61 -1.57 5.05
N ALA A 200 4.12 -2.72 4.59
CA ALA A 200 3.77 -3.28 3.30
C ALA A 200 2.27 -3.58 3.16
N PHE A 201 1.59 -3.89 4.26
CA PHE A 201 0.14 -4.10 4.28
C PHE A 201 -0.67 -2.84 3.98
N TYR A 202 -0.04 -1.68 4.13
CA TYR A 202 -0.58 -0.37 3.77
C TYR A 202 -0.05 0.13 2.41
N GLY A 203 0.59 -0.73 1.62
CA GLY A 203 1.13 -0.38 0.31
C GLY A 203 2.48 0.33 0.32
N TRP A 204 3.19 0.36 1.46
CA TRP A 204 4.51 0.98 1.54
C TRP A 204 5.63 -0.02 1.22
N SER A 205 6.52 0.33 0.29
CA SER A 205 7.73 -0.48 0.04
C SER A 205 8.76 -0.28 1.15
N SER A 206 9.57 -1.31 1.41
CA SER A 206 10.71 -1.21 2.34
C SER A 206 11.74 -0.17 1.87
N THR A 207 11.87 0.02 0.56
CA THR A 207 12.73 1.07 -0.04
C THR A 207 12.26 2.46 0.35
N LEU A 208 10.95 2.73 0.33
CA LEU A 208 10.38 4.01 0.77
C LEU A 208 10.64 4.24 2.26
N ILE A 209 10.40 3.25 3.12
CA ILE A 209 10.70 3.33 4.56
C ILE A 209 12.18 3.62 4.80
N SER A 210 13.08 2.93 4.09
CA SER A 210 14.52 3.13 4.20
C SER A 210 14.93 4.56 3.81
N ARG A 211 14.35 5.10 2.73
CA ARG A 211 14.61 6.47 2.27
C ARG A 211 14.11 7.53 3.26
N GLU A 212 12.94 7.32 3.85
CA GLU A 212 12.44 8.20 4.90
C GLU A 212 13.35 8.17 6.13
N LEU A 213 13.84 6.99 6.53
CA LEU A 213 14.83 6.87 7.60
C LEU A 213 16.16 7.56 7.26
N ASP A 214 16.63 7.50 6.00
CA ASP A 214 17.83 8.22 5.55
C ASP A 214 17.64 9.75 5.67
N SER A 215 16.46 10.25 5.32
CA SER A 215 16.08 11.65 5.48
C SER A 215 16.11 12.06 6.96
N ARG A 216 15.47 11.28 7.85
CA ARG A 216 15.47 11.54 9.30
C ARG A 216 16.86 11.43 9.92
N ALA A 217 17.68 10.47 9.50
CA ALA A 217 19.05 10.35 9.97
C ALA A 217 19.93 11.52 9.51
N SER A 218 19.69 12.05 8.32
CA SER A 218 20.38 13.25 7.83
C SER A 218 20.00 14.49 8.67
N ALA A 219 18.71 14.66 8.98
CA ALA A 219 18.26 15.72 9.89
C ALA A 219 18.83 15.56 11.31
N CYS A 220 18.88 14.33 11.83
CA CYS A 220 19.49 14.02 13.12
C CYS A 220 20.98 14.38 13.14
N ARG A 221 21.73 14.04 12.07
CA ARG A 221 23.15 14.41 11.92
C ARG A 221 23.35 15.92 12.02
N VAL A 222 22.55 16.70 11.29
CA VAL A 222 22.61 18.18 11.34
C VAL A 222 22.35 18.70 12.75
N ALA A 223 21.40 18.10 13.48
CA ALA A 223 21.11 18.47 14.87
C ALA A 223 22.27 18.13 15.84
N LEU A 224 22.93 16.99 15.64
CA LEU A 224 24.12 16.59 16.42
C LEU A 224 25.31 17.51 16.14
N ASP A 225 25.57 17.81 14.87
CA ASP A 225 26.64 18.72 14.44
C ASP A 225 26.42 20.13 15.01
N SER A 226 25.17 20.62 14.97
CA SER A 226 24.78 21.92 15.55
C SER A 226 24.96 21.98 17.08
N ALA A 227 24.88 20.82 17.75
CA ALA A 227 25.13 20.69 19.17
C ALA A 227 26.61 20.45 19.53
N GLY A 228 27.51 20.43 18.53
CA GLY A 228 28.93 20.16 18.73
C GLY A 228 29.23 18.70 19.11
N ILE A 229 28.38 17.75 18.74
CA ILE A 229 28.56 16.33 19.05
C ILE A 229 29.31 15.66 17.88
N GLN A 230 30.54 15.24 18.13
CA GLN A 230 31.40 14.61 17.14
C GLN A 230 30.99 13.16 16.83
N LEU A 231 30.77 12.85 15.55
CA LEU A 231 30.40 11.51 15.07
C LEU A 231 31.60 10.67 14.59
N ASP A 232 32.73 11.31 14.26
CA ASP A 232 33.92 10.59 13.82
C ASP A 232 34.56 9.84 14.98
N SER A 233 34.53 8.50 14.91
CA SER A 233 35.14 7.61 15.91
C SER A 233 36.64 7.77 16.11
N SER A 234 37.33 8.45 15.19
CA SER A 234 38.77 8.71 15.28
C SER A 234 39.11 10.03 15.98
N ALA A 235 38.12 10.90 16.19
CA ALA A 235 38.32 12.19 16.82
C ALA A 235 38.54 12.06 18.34
N PRO A 236 39.37 12.91 18.94
CA PRO A 236 39.75 12.81 20.36
C PRO A 236 38.59 13.10 21.32
N ASP A 237 37.59 13.86 20.87
CA ASP A 237 36.38 14.26 21.58
C ASP A 237 35.18 13.34 21.29
N TYR A 238 35.40 12.22 20.58
CA TYR A 238 34.35 11.23 20.34
C TYR A 238 33.78 10.66 21.65
N ASP A 239 32.49 10.87 21.90
CA ASP A 239 31.78 10.35 23.07
C ASP A 239 30.50 9.62 22.64
N LEU A 240 30.52 8.29 22.68
CA LEU A 240 29.36 7.45 22.34
C LEU A 240 28.14 7.77 23.21
N ARG A 241 28.34 8.16 24.47
CA ARG A 241 27.22 8.53 25.36
C ARG A 241 26.60 9.84 24.94
N ALA A 242 27.42 10.85 24.62
CA ALA A 242 26.93 12.12 24.09
C ALA A 242 26.17 11.92 22.78
N ILE A 243 26.67 11.05 21.88
CA ILE A 243 25.98 10.71 20.62
C ILE A 243 24.62 10.05 20.90
N CYS A 244 24.58 8.98 21.71
CA CYS A 244 23.32 8.32 22.05
C CYS A 244 22.33 9.28 22.74
N GLY A 245 22.81 10.12 23.65
CA GLY A 245 21.99 11.15 24.31
C GLY A 245 21.47 12.21 23.33
N GLY A 246 22.29 12.61 22.36
CA GLY A 246 21.90 13.52 21.30
C GLY A 246 20.85 12.93 20.36
N VAL A 247 20.95 11.64 20.02
CA VAL A 247 19.92 10.94 19.22
C VAL A 247 18.62 10.87 20.00
N VAL A 248 18.65 10.51 21.30
CA VAL A 248 17.46 10.48 22.16
C VAL A 248 16.83 11.88 22.23
N ARG A 249 17.63 12.93 22.44
CA ARG A 249 17.14 14.31 22.44
C ARG A 249 16.49 14.70 21.11
N TYR A 250 17.13 14.37 19.99
CA TYR A 250 16.54 14.59 18.67
C TYR A 250 15.17 13.88 18.54
N MET A 251 15.07 12.63 18.98
CA MET A 251 13.80 11.90 18.96
C MET A 251 12.74 12.54 19.87
N THR A 252 13.11 13.08 21.03
CA THR A 252 12.24 13.88 21.89
C THR A 252 11.78 15.15 21.18
N ASP A 253 12.67 15.87 20.52
CA ASP A 253 12.35 17.10 19.76
C ASP A 253 11.41 16.83 18.57
N GLN A 254 11.43 15.61 18.01
CA GLN A 254 10.49 15.17 16.98
C GLN A 254 9.12 14.72 17.54
N GLY A 255 8.94 14.73 18.87
CA GLY A 255 7.71 14.21 19.50
C GLY A 255 7.57 12.69 19.33
N TRP A 256 8.67 11.94 19.39
CA TRP A 256 8.64 10.47 19.43
C TRP A 256 8.85 9.91 20.84
N ILE A 257 9.31 10.75 21.77
CA ILE A 257 9.60 10.42 23.17
C ILE A 257 8.96 11.49 24.05
N ASP A 258 8.38 11.07 25.18
CA ASP A 258 7.76 11.93 26.19
C ASP A 258 6.56 12.76 25.72
N ASN A 259 5.85 12.27 24.70
CA ASN A 259 4.57 12.82 24.29
C ASN A 259 3.63 12.70 25.50
N HIS A 260 3.07 13.81 25.98
CA HIS A 260 2.21 13.89 27.17
C HIS A 260 0.86 13.14 27.04
N HIS A 261 0.76 12.18 26.13
CA HIS A 261 -0.43 11.36 25.96
C HIS A 261 -0.53 10.33 27.09
N ASP A 262 -1.78 10.02 27.44
CA ASP A 262 -2.14 9.04 28.47
C ASP A 262 -1.34 7.73 28.26
N PRO A 263 -0.64 7.19 29.28
CA PRO A 263 0.04 5.90 29.20
C PRO A 263 -0.87 4.75 28.73
N ALA A 264 -2.20 4.87 28.88
CA ALA A 264 -3.15 3.93 28.30
C ALA A 264 -3.16 3.94 26.75
N LEU A 265 -2.59 4.96 26.11
CA LEU A 265 -2.44 5.09 24.65
C LEU A 265 -1.10 4.54 24.12
N ASP A 266 -0.25 3.96 24.98
CA ASP A 266 0.93 3.19 24.54
C ASP A 266 0.53 1.90 23.77
N GLU A 267 -0.72 1.46 23.93
CA GLU A 267 -1.37 0.33 23.25
C GLU A 267 -2.16 0.80 22.01
N HIS A 268 -1.49 1.57 21.13
CA HIS A 268 -2.10 2.04 19.89
C HIS A 268 -1.78 1.12 18.71
N LEU A 269 -2.82 0.65 18.00
CA LEU A 269 -2.72 -0.26 16.85
C LEU A 269 -1.63 0.11 15.84
N LEU A 270 -1.46 1.41 15.58
CA LEU A 270 -0.53 1.89 14.57
C LEU A 270 0.95 1.93 15.04
N ASN A 271 1.24 1.56 16.29
CA ASN A 271 2.58 1.63 16.86
C ASN A 271 3.60 0.76 16.12
N SER A 272 3.19 -0.40 15.60
CA SER A 272 4.11 -1.33 14.93
C SER A 272 4.30 -1.05 13.43
N PHE A 273 3.80 0.09 12.92
CA PHE A 273 3.77 0.40 11.49
C PHE A 273 4.69 1.58 11.15
N PRO A 274 5.94 1.32 10.71
CA PRO A 274 6.93 2.35 10.36
C PRO A 274 6.44 3.55 9.55
N HIS A 275 5.60 3.35 8.53
CA HIS A 275 5.12 4.46 7.70
C HIS A 275 4.32 5.52 8.48
N ILE A 276 3.61 5.12 9.55
CA ILE A 276 2.90 6.05 10.44
C ILE A 276 3.90 6.81 11.31
N LEU A 277 4.90 6.10 11.85
CA LEU A 277 5.93 6.67 12.72
C LEU A 277 6.82 7.70 12.00
N LEU A 278 7.05 7.49 10.71
CA LEU A 278 7.90 8.32 9.87
C LEU A 278 7.15 9.47 9.18
N GLY A 279 5.82 9.53 9.33
CA GLY A 279 4.97 10.57 8.78
C GLY A 279 5.23 11.96 9.38
N SER A 280 4.32 12.91 9.15
CA SER A 280 4.41 14.22 9.81
C SER A 280 4.29 14.03 11.34
N PRO A 281 5.11 14.70 12.17
CA PRO A 281 4.94 14.65 13.63
C PRO A 281 3.51 14.99 14.08
N GLU A 282 2.85 15.91 13.36
CA GLU A 282 1.45 16.32 13.60
C GLU A 282 0.43 15.18 13.38
N SER A 283 0.82 14.14 12.63
CA SER A 283 -0.03 12.97 12.38
C SER A 283 0.03 11.91 13.49
N ILE A 284 1.00 12.00 14.40
CA ILE A 284 1.16 11.07 15.51
C ILE A 284 0.42 11.64 16.72
N THR A 285 -0.77 11.11 16.99
CA THR A 285 -1.66 11.55 18.07
C THR A 285 -1.62 10.62 19.30
N PHE A 286 -0.66 9.71 19.35
CA PHE A 286 -0.52 8.67 20.37
C PHE A 286 0.93 8.51 20.82
N SER A 287 1.14 7.92 22.00
CA SER A 287 2.47 7.61 22.51
C SER A 287 3.05 6.37 21.83
N LEU A 288 4.34 6.46 21.47
CA LEU A 288 5.02 5.35 20.81
C LEU A 288 5.38 4.24 21.79
N SER A 289 5.13 2.99 21.40
CA SER A 289 5.54 1.83 22.21
C SER A 289 7.07 1.69 22.32
N VAL A 290 7.53 0.95 23.33
CA VAL A 290 8.97 0.68 23.56
C VAL A 290 9.64 0.03 22.34
N LEU A 291 8.92 -0.86 21.65
CA LEU A 291 9.40 -1.50 20.43
C LEU A 291 9.66 -0.46 19.33
N SER A 292 8.71 0.45 19.11
CA SER A 292 8.77 1.50 18.08
C SER A 292 9.88 2.51 18.35
N LYS A 293 9.99 2.97 19.61
CA LYS A 293 11.08 3.84 20.08
C LYS A 293 12.45 3.16 19.86
N THR A 294 12.57 1.90 20.25
CA THR A 294 13.82 1.13 20.05
C THR A 294 14.15 0.95 18.58
N TRP A 295 13.15 0.69 17.73
CA TRP A 295 13.31 0.55 16.30
C TRP A 295 13.83 1.84 15.64
N LEU A 296 13.18 2.98 15.91
CA LEU A 296 13.63 4.29 15.41
C LEU A 296 15.06 4.58 15.85
N PHE A 297 15.35 4.43 17.14
CA PHE A 297 16.68 4.68 17.70
C PHE A 297 17.76 3.82 17.03
N VAL A 298 17.54 2.52 16.90
CA VAL A 298 18.50 1.61 16.27
C VAL A 298 18.71 1.96 14.79
N CYS A 299 17.64 2.29 14.06
CA CYS A 299 17.73 2.67 12.64
C CYS A 299 18.52 3.98 12.44
N LEU A 300 18.28 4.99 13.27
CA LEU A 300 19.01 6.26 13.25
C LEU A 300 20.49 6.05 13.57
N CYS A 301 20.80 5.35 14.68
CA CYS A 301 22.18 5.08 15.07
C CYS A 301 22.97 4.37 13.96
N ARG A 302 22.36 3.38 13.28
CA ARG A 302 23.01 2.67 12.16
C ARG A 302 23.35 3.59 11.00
N ARG A 303 22.44 4.49 10.61
CA ARG A 303 22.64 5.46 9.53
C ARG A 303 23.64 6.57 9.88
N LEU A 304 23.80 6.86 11.16
CA LEU A 304 24.88 7.71 11.68
C LEU A 304 26.25 7.01 11.69
N GLY A 305 26.32 5.73 11.30
CA GLY A 305 27.57 4.96 11.22
C GLY A 305 27.89 4.17 12.51
N LEU A 306 26.99 4.14 13.49
CA LEU A 306 27.18 3.39 14.73
C LEU A 306 26.78 1.93 14.55
N ARG A 307 27.42 1.05 15.33
CA ARG A 307 27.05 -0.38 15.38
C ARG A 307 25.91 -0.57 16.38
N ALA A 308 24.67 -0.35 15.95
CA ALA A 308 23.48 -0.53 16.78
C ALA A 308 22.67 -1.79 16.40
N LYS A 309 22.09 -2.46 17.41
CA LYS A 309 21.12 -3.56 17.26
C LYS A 309 20.07 -3.53 18.36
N ALA A 310 18.87 -4.03 18.09
CA ALA A 310 17.89 -4.30 19.13
C ALA A 310 18.26 -5.61 19.88
N SER A 311 17.95 -5.65 21.17
CA SER A 311 18.17 -6.80 22.05
C SER A 311 17.08 -6.85 23.13
N MET A 312 17.07 -7.90 23.93
CA MET A 312 16.22 -8.00 25.12
C MET A 312 17.09 -8.16 26.37
N LEU A 313 16.73 -7.47 27.47
CA LEU A 313 17.35 -7.66 28.79
C LEU A 313 16.58 -8.71 29.62
N LEU A 314 15.25 -8.68 29.52
CA LEU A 314 14.30 -9.58 30.15
C LEU A 314 13.21 -9.94 29.13
N PRO A 315 12.40 -10.99 29.38
CA PRO A 315 11.16 -11.19 28.63
C PRO A 315 10.36 -9.88 28.66
N ASN A 316 10.09 -9.32 27.49
CA ASN A 316 9.40 -8.03 27.26
C ASN A 316 10.22 -6.74 27.46
N ASP A 317 11.48 -6.78 27.90
CA ASP A 317 12.32 -5.58 28.06
C ASP A 317 13.22 -5.39 26.84
N ILE A 318 12.67 -4.76 25.80
CA ILE A 318 13.33 -4.48 24.52
C ILE A 318 14.23 -3.25 24.68
N VAL A 319 15.50 -3.38 24.26
CA VAL A 319 16.50 -2.33 24.40
C VAL A 319 17.32 -2.13 23.11
N GLY A 320 17.82 -0.91 22.92
CA GLY A 320 18.81 -0.60 21.91
C GLY A 320 20.23 -0.81 22.45
N LEU A 321 21.03 -1.65 21.80
CA LEU A 321 22.45 -1.84 22.11
C LEU A 321 23.29 -1.12 21.06
N VAL A 322 24.15 -0.18 21.48
CA VAL A 322 25.02 0.59 20.60
C VAL A 322 26.49 0.33 20.93
N ARG A 323 27.31 0.17 19.91
CA ARG A 323 28.77 0.04 20.02
C ARG A 323 29.47 1.08 19.16
N SER A 324 30.58 1.58 19.68
CA SER A 324 31.57 2.28 18.89
C SER A 324 32.49 1.27 18.19
N SER A 325 33.13 1.71 17.11
CA SER A 325 34.32 1.08 16.52
C SER A 325 35.55 1.18 17.43
N GLY A 326 35.56 2.12 18.38
CA GLY A 326 36.65 2.35 19.34
C GLY A 326 36.59 1.48 20.60
N THR A 327 37.40 1.84 21.61
CA THR A 327 37.56 1.11 22.88
C THR A 327 36.48 1.38 23.93
N GLN A 328 35.53 2.27 23.65
CA GLN A 328 34.46 2.62 24.59
C GLN A 328 33.54 1.42 24.86
N ALA A 329 33.09 1.31 26.12
CA ALA A 329 32.15 0.26 26.52
C ALA A 329 30.82 0.38 25.74
N PRO A 330 30.16 -0.75 25.41
CA PRO A 330 28.86 -0.72 24.76
C PRO A 330 27.83 -0.01 25.64
N LEU A 331 26.89 0.70 25.01
CA LEU A 331 25.78 1.36 25.70
C LEU A 331 24.47 0.62 25.45
N VAL A 332 23.66 0.54 26.50
CA VAL A 332 22.29 0.03 26.45
C VAL A 332 21.35 1.21 26.67
N VAL A 333 20.41 1.40 25.75
CA VAL A 333 19.37 2.42 25.82
C VAL A 333 18.03 1.72 26.04
N ASN A 334 17.39 2.03 27.16
CA ASN A 334 16.09 1.47 27.55
C ASN A 334 15.02 2.57 27.58
N PHE A 335 13.93 2.34 26.84
CA PHE A 335 12.77 3.24 26.73
C PHE A 335 11.55 2.82 27.58
N ALA A 336 11.63 1.72 28.33
CA ALA A 336 10.55 1.20 29.16
C ALA A 336 10.37 1.94 30.51
N VAL A 337 11.36 2.73 30.92
CA VAL A 337 11.31 3.53 32.15
C VAL A 337 10.97 4.96 31.76
N GLY A 338 10.05 5.62 32.49
CA GLY A 338 9.54 6.98 32.17
C GLY A 338 10.59 8.11 32.05
N ALA A 339 11.88 7.81 32.23
CA ALA A 339 12.97 8.58 31.68
C ALA A 339 13.88 7.63 30.88
N THR A 340 14.24 7.99 29.65
CA THR A 340 15.12 7.16 28.81
C THR A 340 16.46 6.91 29.53
N LEU A 341 16.76 5.64 29.82
CA LEU A 341 17.96 5.25 30.56
C LEU A 341 19.07 4.82 29.61
N ILE A 342 20.18 5.58 29.60
CA ILE A 342 21.42 5.21 28.90
C ILE A 342 22.40 4.65 29.94
N ARG A 343 22.64 3.33 29.90
CA ARG A 343 23.53 2.63 30.84
C ARG A 343 24.74 2.04 30.11
N ASN A 344 25.88 1.99 30.80
CA ASN A 344 27.02 1.21 30.33
C ASN A 344 26.65 -0.28 30.41
N GLY A 345 26.78 -1.02 29.32
CA GLY A 345 26.36 -2.44 29.24
C GLY A 345 27.05 -3.33 30.28
N LEU A 346 28.25 -2.97 30.73
CA LEU A 346 29.05 -3.69 31.73
C LEU A 346 28.60 -3.49 33.19
N LYS A 347 27.52 -2.74 33.46
CA LYS A 347 26.97 -2.57 34.83
C LYS A 347 25.56 -3.15 34.98
N VAL A 348 25.13 -3.96 34.02
CA VAL A 348 23.86 -4.68 34.12
C VAL A 348 24.15 -6.00 34.81
N GLU A 349 23.73 -6.15 36.07
CA GLU A 349 24.11 -7.27 36.96
C GLU A 349 23.97 -8.68 36.36
N TRP A 350 23.06 -8.87 35.40
CA TRP A 350 22.91 -10.16 34.72
C TRP A 350 23.98 -10.41 33.64
N LEU A 351 24.49 -9.35 32.98
CA LEU A 351 25.59 -9.44 32.03
C LEU A 351 26.89 -9.81 32.76
N ASP A 352 27.10 -9.24 33.96
CA ASP A 352 28.20 -9.62 34.85
C ASP A 352 28.07 -11.09 35.30
N ARG A 353 26.85 -11.57 35.60
CA ARG A 353 26.57 -12.97 35.93
C ARG A 353 26.81 -13.92 34.73
N MET A 354 26.43 -13.54 33.52
CA MET A 354 26.70 -14.33 32.31
C MET A 354 28.19 -14.36 31.95
N MET A 355 28.88 -13.24 32.13
CA MET A 355 30.34 -13.14 31.94
C MET A 355 31.10 -13.97 32.98
N ALA A 356 30.62 -14.02 34.23
CA ALA A 356 31.18 -14.87 35.27
C ALA A 356 30.97 -16.37 35.00
N ALA A 357 29.94 -16.75 34.23
CA ALA A 357 29.61 -18.14 33.90
C ALA A 357 30.51 -18.79 32.82
N LYS A 358 31.59 -18.13 32.37
CA LYS A 358 32.57 -18.64 31.37
C LYS A 358 31.95 -19.14 30.05
N VAL A 359 30.82 -18.58 29.63
CA VAL A 359 30.29 -18.81 28.29
C VAL A 359 31.25 -18.15 27.29
N ARG A 360 32.00 -18.97 26.53
CA ARG A 360 32.99 -18.72 25.44
C ARG A 360 33.58 -17.30 25.27
N GLN A 361 34.90 -17.25 25.04
CA GLN A 361 35.74 -16.05 24.85
C GLN A 361 35.39 -15.09 23.69
N ASP A 362 34.35 -15.36 22.92
CA ASP A 362 33.78 -14.34 22.02
C ASP A 362 33.12 -13.31 22.95
N GLY A 363 33.72 -12.12 23.15
CA GLY A 363 33.37 -11.20 24.25
C GLY A 363 31.86 -10.92 24.48
N PRO A 364 31.47 -10.19 25.55
CA PRO A 364 30.07 -10.04 26.06
C PRO A 364 29.02 -9.68 25.01
N ALA A 365 29.51 -9.09 23.93
CA ALA A 365 28.85 -8.71 22.72
C ALA A 365 28.27 -9.84 21.84
N SER A 366 28.89 -11.02 21.84
CA SER A 366 28.49 -12.21 21.07
C SER A 366 27.33 -12.97 21.74
N LEU A 367 27.13 -12.75 23.05
CA LEU A 367 26.21 -13.51 23.91
C LEU A 367 24.73 -13.14 23.75
N LEU A 368 24.44 -12.02 23.10
CA LEU A 368 23.08 -11.62 22.73
C LEU A 368 22.89 -11.90 21.24
N PRO A 369 22.48 -13.12 20.84
CA PRO A 369 22.20 -13.40 19.44
C PRO A 369 21.13 -12.41 18.95
N PRO A 370 21.14 -12.03 17.66
CA PRO A 370 20.05 -11.26 17.10
C PRO A 370 18.74 -12.03 17.33
N LEU A 371 17.92 -11.54 18.26
CA LEU A 371 16.65 -12.13 18.64
C LEU A 371 15.55 -11.75 17.64
N HIS A 372 15.85 -11.72 16.34
CA HIS A 372 14.92 -11.22 15.32
C HIS A 372 13.60 -11.98 15.36
N ALA A 373 13.62 -13.30 15.56
CA ALA A 373 12.39 -14.09 15.71
C ALA A 373 11.58 -13.70 16.96
N ILE A 374 12.23 -13.43 18.10
CA ILE A 374 11.53 -13.03 19.33
C ILE A 374 11.01 -11.59 19.21
N LEU A 375 11.81 -10.67 18.67
CA LEU A 375 11.37 -9.30 18.39
C LEU A 375 10.23 -9.27 17.39
N PHE A 376 10.26 -10.15 16.39
CA PHE A 376 9.16 -10.34 15.45
C PHE A 376 7.90 -10.81 16.19
N MET A 377 7.99 -11.86 17.00
CA MET A 377 6.86 -12.33 17.81
C MET A 377 6.31 -11.25 18.75
N ASN A 378 7.19 -10.45 19.37
CA ASN A 378 6.75 -9.32 20.20
C ASN A 378 5.99 -8.27 19.36
N ALA A 379 6.47 -7.94 18.16
CA ALA A 379 5.77 -7.03 17.26
C ALA A 379 4.38 -7.57 16.89
N VAL A 380 4.30 -8.85 16.52
CA VAL A 380 3.04 -9.53 16.17
C VAL A 380 2.08 -9.56 17.37
N ASN A 381 2.58 -9.90 18.55
CA ASN A 381 1.78 -9.94 19.78
C ASN A 381 1.28 -8.55 20.19
N ASN A 382 2.11 -7.51 20.04
CA ASN A 382 1.70 -6.13 20.32
C ASN A 382 0.54 -5.72 19.42
N VAL A 383 0.67 -5.89 18.09
CA VAL A 383 -0.43 -5.57 17.15
C VAL A 383 -1.68 -6.38 17.46
N SER A 384 -1.53 -7.68 17.75
CA SER A 384 -2.67 -8.53 18.11
C SER A 384 -3.36 -8.06 19.39
N GLY A 385 -2.58 -7.66 20.41
CA GLY A 385 -3.07 -7.11 21.66
C GLY A 385 -3.84 -5.80 21.43
N ASP A 386 -3.27 -4.89 20.63
CA ASP A 386 -3.89 -3.61 20.29
C ASP A 386 -5.21 -3.80 19.52
N ILE A 387 -5.30 -4.80 18.62
CA ILE A 387 -6.57 -5.14 17.93
C ILE A 387 -7.63 -5.62 18.93
N LEU A 388 -7.26 -6.49 19.86
CA LEU A 388 -8.18 -6.99 20.89
C LEU A 388 -8.64 -5.87 21.82
N PHE A 389 -7.71 -5.01 22.23
CA PHE A 389 -8.01 -3.83 23.05
C PHE A 389 -9.01 -2.92 22.32
N TYR A 390 -8.77 -2.63 21.03
CA TYR A 390 -9.68 -1.83 20.21
C TYR A 390 -11.08 -2.44 20.08
N ARG A 391 -11.17 -3.76 19.85
CA ARG A 391 -12.47 -4.46 19.75
C ARG A 391 -13.26 -4.45 21.05
N ASN A 392 -12.57 -4.55 22.20
CA ASN A 392 -13.22 -4.68 23.51
C ASN A 392 -13.55 -3.32 24.16
N ASN A 393 -12.83 -2.25 23.81
CA ASN A 393 -12.99 -0.94 24.44
C ASN A 393 -13.69 0.06 23.50
N LEU A 394 -15.03 0.14 23.60
CA LEU A 394 -15.86 1.13 22.88
C LEU A 394 -15.57 2.60 23.23
N VAL A 395 -14.81 2.84 24.31
CA VAL A 395 -14.50 4.20 24.82
C VAL A 395 -13.55 4.95 23.90
N VAL A 396 -12.87 4.27 22.97
CA VAL A 396 -11.96 4.93 22.01
C VAL A 396 -12.65 5.43 20.72
N ALA A 397 -13.87 5.93 20.91
CA ALA A 397 -14.75 6.53 19.91
C ALA A 397 -14.14 7.68 19.05
N PRO A 398 -13.08 8.41 19.43
CA PRO A 398 -12.46 9.42 18.54
C PRO A 398 -11.74 8.84 17.32
N TRP A 399 -11.51 7.53 17.24
CA TRP A 399 -10.68 6.93 16.20
C TRP A 399 -11.45 6.50 14.92
N THR A 400 -12.71 6.89 14.76
CA THR A 400 -13.75 5.97 14.24
C THR A 400 -14.09 5.94 12.75
N SER A 401 -13.46 6.73 11.87
CA SER A 401 -13.84 6.69 10.44
C SER A 401 -12.82 5.95 9.56
N ASP A 402 -11.51 6.24 9.72
CA ASP A 402 -10.42 5.57 8.96
C ASP A 402 -9.89 4.28 9.62
N LEU A 403 -10.31 3.96 10.85
CA LEU A 403 -9.71 2.87 11.62
C LEU A 403 -10.23 1.48 11.23
N THR A 404 -11.41 1.34 10.63
CA THR A 404 -11.91 0.01 10.22
C THR A 404 -11.00 -0.64 9.19
N GLU A 405 -10.60 0.09 8.15
CA GLU A 405 -9.64 -0.40 7.16
C GLU A 405 -8.28 -0.69 7.80
N LYS A 406 -7.75 0.24 8.60
CA LYS A 406 -6.50 0.06 9.35
C LYS A 406 -6.50 -1.21 10.21
N VAL A 407 -7.61 -1.48 10.91
CA VAL A 407 -7.79 -2.70 11.72
C VAL A 407 -7.79 -3.93 10.83
N VAL A 408 -8.48 -3.91 9.69
CA VAL A 408 -8.46 -5.05 8.75
C VAL A 408 -7.05 -5.30 8.21
N LEU A 409 -6.33 -4.25 7.79
CA LEU A 409 -4.96 -4.36 7.29
C LEU A 409 -3.98 -4.84 8.36
N ALA A 410 -4.09 -4.32 9.58
CA ALA A 410 -3.27 -4.75 10.72
C ALA A 410 -3.57 -6.19 11.14
N HIS A 411 -4.85 -6.58 11.13
CA HIS A 411 -5.28 -7.95 11.36
C HIS A 411 -4.74 -8.88 10.28
N HIS A 412 -4.83 -8.49 9.02
CA HIS A 412 -4.29 -9.26 7.90
C HIS A 412 -2.75 -9.44 8.00
N ALA A 413 -2.02 -8.38 8.36
CA ALA A 413 -0.58 -8.44 8.63
C ALA A 413 -0.25 -9.43 9.76
N THR A 414 -0.99 -9.34 10.85
CA THR A 414 -0.84 -10.17 12.05
C THR A 414 -1.16 -11.64 11.76
N GLN A 415 -2.22 -11.93 11.00
CA GLN A 415 -2.57 -13.28 10.57
C GLN A 415 -1.49 -13.90 9.68
N CYS A 416 -0.98 -13.15 8.70
CA CYS A 416 0.12 -13.62 7.84
C CYS A 416 1.37 -13.90 8.68
N ALA A 417 1.74 -12.99 9.58
CA ALA A 417 2.89 -13.16 10.46
C ALA A 417 2.71 -14.37 11.40
N PHE A 418 1.55 -14.54 12.03
CA PHE A 418 1.24 -15.68 12.89
C PHE A 418 1.29 -17.01 12.12
N ALA A 419 0.67 -17.08 10.94
CA ALA A 419 0.72 -18.27 10.10
C ALA A 419 2.16 -18.67 9.77
N LEU A 420 3.02 -17.66 9.53
CA LEU A 420 4.43 -17.87 9.30
C LEU A 420 5.22 -18.23 10.55
N THR A 421 4.76 -17.92 11.77
CA THR A 421 5.52 -18.15 13.01
C THR A 421 5.06 -19.37 13.80
N CYS A 422 3.76 -19.69 13.74
CA CYS A 422 3.18 -20.83 14.43
C CYS A 422 3.82 -22.15 13.96
N ASN A 423 3.82 -23.14 14.86
CA ASN A 423 4.20 -24.49 14.48
C ASN A 423 3.10 -25.02 13.53
N PRO A 424 3.43 -25.47 12.31
CA PRO A 424 2.46 -26.01 11.35
C PRO A 424 1.64 -27.21 11.86
N THR A 425 2.00 -27.80 13.00
CA THR A 425 1.22 -28.88 13.64
C THR A 425 0.24 -28.38 14.70
N ALA A 426 0.26 -27.10 15.05
CA ALA A 426 -0.67 -26.52 16.02
C ALA A 426 -2.05 -26.41 15.36
N LYS A 427 -3.08 -26.97 15.99
CA LYS A 427 -4.45 -26.97 15.46
C LYS A 427 -5.08 -25.56 15.37
N ASP A 428 -4.47 -24.58 16.02
CA ASP A 428 -5.02 -23.24 16.20
C ASP A 428 -4.30 -22.19 15.34
N VAL A 429 -4.08 -22.44 14.05
CA VAL A 429 -3.60 -21.40 13.14
C VAL A 429 -4.77 -20.45 12.84
N PRO A 430 -4.75 -19.18 13.30
CA PRO A 430 -5.88 -18.27 13.18
C PRO A 430 -5.90 -17.60 11.80
N VAL A 431 -5.82 -18.38 10.72
CA VAL A 431 -5.98 -17.86 9.36
C VAL A 431 -7.43 -17.96 8.98
N ALA A 432 -8.15 -16.86 9.20
CA ALA A 432 -9.44 -16.62 8.57
C ALA A 432 -9.22 -15.70 7.36
N PHE A 433 -10.02 -15.86 6.31
CA PHE A 433 -10.15 -14.89 5.24
C PHE A 433 -11.36 -14.01 5.57
N PRO A 434 -11.17 -12.82 6.20
CA PRO A 434 -12.30 -11.96 6.56
C PRO A 434 -13.20 -11.69 5.36
N GLU A 435 -14.52 -11.68 5.54
CA GLU A 435 -15.48 -11.43 4.46
C GLU A 435 -15.19 -10.10 3.71
N HIS A 436 -14.72 -9.08 4.43
CA HIS A 436 -14.38 -7.76 3.87
C HIS A 436 -13.01 -7.71 3.16
N MET A 437 -12.18 -8.75 3.26
CA MET A 437 -10.89 -8.79 2.54
C MET A 437 -11.09 -8.82 1.03
N ALA A 438 -12.16 -9.43 0.55
CA ALA A 438 -12.48 -9.46 -0.87
C ALA A 438 -12.68 -8.05 -1.47
N ASP A 439 -13.16 -7.11 -0.65
CA ASP A 439 -13.39 -5.74 -1.06
C ASP A 439 -12.12 -4.88 -0.93
N LEU A 440 -11.40 -5.04 0.19
CA LEU A 440 -10.22 -4.25 0.52
C LEU A 440 -8.95 -4.71 -0.20
N LEU A 441 -8.73 -6.02 -0.26
CA LEU A 441 -7.51 -6.67 -0.76
C LEU A 441 -7.86 -7.77 -1.78
N PRO A 442 -8.51 -7.43 -2.92
CA PRO A 442 -9.04 -8.41 -3.88
C PRO A 442 -7.99 -9.28 -4.60
N LEU A 443 -6.70 -8.96 -4.46
CA LEU A 443 -5.60 -9.64 -5.16
C LEU A 443 -4.79 -10.59 -4.27
N ASP A 444 -5.11 -10.66 -2.97
CA ASP A 444 -4.27 -11.32 -1.98
C ASP A 444 -4.51 -12.83 -1.87
N GLY A 445 -5.65 -13.31 -2.38
CA GLY A 445 -6.06 -14.70 -2.24
C GLY A 445 -4.99 -15.68 -2.71
N GLU A 446 -4.58 -15.57 -3.97
CA GLU A 446 -3.58 -16.49 -4.52
C GLU A 446 -2.14 -16.07 -4.24
N ALA A 447 -1.82 -14.79 -4.43
CA ALA A 447 -0.46 -14.28 -4.26
C ALA A 447 0.02 -14.37 -2.81
N ILE A 448 -0.79 -13.90 -1.84
CA ILE A 448 -0.36 -13.84 -0.44
C ILE A 448 -0.64 -15.16 0.25
N TYR A 449 -1.87 -15.63 0.26
CA TYR A 449 -2.21 -16.80 1.07
C TYR A 449 -1.66 -18.09 0.47
N PHE A 450 -2.05 -18.46 -0.75
CA PHE A 450 -1.63 -19.75 -1.33
C PHE A 450 -0.13 -19.82 -1.64
N ASP A 451 0.42 -18.75 -2.22
CA ASP A 451 1.83 -18.77 -2.60
C ASP A 451 2.77 -18.34 -1.46
N ALA A 452 2.60 -17.12 -0.93
CA ALA A 452 3.56 -16.56 0.01
C ALA A 452 3.46 -17.17 1.42
N VAL A 453 2.28 -17.25 2.03
CA VAL A 453 2.10 -17.77 3.41
C VAL A 453 2.20 -19.29 3.42
N PHE A 454 1.46 -19.96 2.54
CA PHE A 454 1.26 -21.41 2.59
C PHE A 454 2.33 -22.22 1.84
N GLY A 455 2.92 -21.66 0.79
CA GLY A 455 4.15 -22.17 0.18
C GLY A 455 4.16 -23.65 -0.20
N GLY A 456 3.05 -24.19 -0.70
CA GLY A 456 2.91 -25.59 -1.15
C GLY A 456 2.86 -26.66 -0.04
N GLU A 457 3.28 -26.36 1.19
CA GLU A 457 3.30 -27.33 2.30
C GLU A 457 1.98 -27.37 3.09
N MET A 458 1.24 -26.26 3.11
CA MET A 458 0.00 -26.10 3.88
C MET A 458 -1.18 -26.93 3.37
N GLU A 459 -1.27 -27.21 2.05
CA GLU A 459 -2.30 -28.13 1.52
C GLU A 459 -2.23 -29.50 2.22
N ARG A 460 -1.03 -29.91 2.64
CA ARG A 460 -0.82 -31.15 3.40
C ARG A 460 -1.11 -31.02 4.89
N LEU A 461 -0.82 -29.86 5.48
CA LEU A 461 -0.86 -29.66 6.93
C LEU A 461 -2.26 -29.22 7.42
N HIS A 462 -2.97 -28.41 6.64
CA HIS A 462 -4.29 -27.86 6.97
C HIS A 462 -5.20 -27.85 5.73
N PRO A 463 -5.60 -29.03 5.22
CA PRO A 463 -6.40 -29.14 3.99
C PRO A 463 -7.77 -28.44 4.09
N GLU A 464 -8.38 -28.41 5.28
CA GLU A 464 -9.70 -27.79 5.49
C GLU A 464 -9.65 -26.27 5.27
N ILE A 465 -8.73 -25.57 5.93
CA ILE A 465 -8.52 -24.11 5.77
C ILE A 465 -8.17 -23.79 4.31
N PHE A 466 -7.31 -24.60 3.70
CA PHE A 466 -6.93 -24.43 2.30
C PHE A 466 -8.14 -24.56 1.36
N LEU A 467 -8.99 -25.57 1.55
CA LEU A 467 -10.20 -25.79 0.76
C LEU A 467 -11.23 -24.68 0.96
N GLU A 468 -11.45 -24.23 2.20
CA GLU A 468 -12.35 -23.13 2.52
C GLU A 468 -11.91 -21.84 1.80
N MET A 469 -10.65 -21.45 1.94
CA MET A 469 -10.13 -20.26 1.28
C MET A 469 -10.18 -20.37 -0.24
N ARG A 470 -9.93 -21.56 -0.79
CA ARG A 470 -10.01 -21.81 -2.22
C ARG A 470 -11.45 -21.67 -2.71
N SER A 471 -12.40 -22.22 -1.96
CA SER A 471 -13.82 -22.05 -2.23
C SER A 471 -14.22 -20.57 -2.20
N THR A 472 -13.75 -19.81 -1.22
CA THR A 472 -14.02 -18.37 -1.12
C THR A 472 -13.48 -17.61 -2.33
N ILE A 473 -12.22 -17.85 -2.73
CA ILE A 473 -11.63 -17.19 -3.91
C ILE A 473 -12.35 -17.60 -5.20
N GLN A 474 -12.68 -18.89 -5.35
CA GLN A 474 -13.46 -19.38 -6.49
C GLN A 474 -14.84 -18.73 -6.56
N HIS A 475 -15.53 -18.59 -5.42
CA HIS A 475 -16.82 -17.92 -5.36
C HIS A 475 -16.70 -16.43 -5.74
N LEU A 476 -15.64 -15.75 -5.28
CA LEU A 476 -15.37 -14.35 -5.66
C LEU A 476 -15.09 -14.19 -7.17
N GLU A 477 -14.53 -15.20 -7.82
CA GLU A 477 -14.29 -15.19 -9.26
C GLU A 477 -15.41 -15.85 -10.08
N ASN A 478 -16.44 -16.41 -9.43
CA ASN A 478 -17.55 -17.08 -10.11
C ASN A 478 -18.56 -16.06 -10.64
N LEU A 479 -18.42 -15.68 -11.91
CA LEU A 479 -19.35 -14.77 -12.58
C LEU A 479 -20.79 -15.32 -12.62
N GLU A 480 -20.97 -16.62 -12.82
CA GLU A 480 -22.33 -17.19 -12.95
C GLU A 480 -23.14 -17.01 -11.66
N GLU A 481 -22.49 -17.16 -10.51
CA GLU A 481 -23.12 -16.97 -9.20
C GLU A 481 -23.24 -15.51 -8.78
N ARG A 482 -22.39 -14.62 -9.31
CA ARG A 482 -22.30 -13.22 -8.86
C ARG A 482 -23.04 -12.23 -9.76
N VAL A 483 -23.27 -12.57 -11.02
CA VAL A 483 -24.02 -11.71 -11.95
C VAL A 483 -25.45 -11.53 -11.45
N ARG A 484 -25.94 -10.30 -11.51
CA ARG A 484 -27.30 -9.92 -11.13
C ARG A 484 -27.99 -9.30 -12.34
N ARG A 485 -29.12 -9.89 -12.71
CA ARG A 485 -29.95 -9.46 -13.83
C ARG A 485 -31.34 -9.14 -13.30
N ARG A 486 -31.85 -7.96 -13.63
CA ARG A 486 -33.22 -7.55 -13.26
C ARG A 486 -34.24 -8.45 -13.93
N SER A 487 -33.94 -8.89 -15.15
CA SER A 487 -34.75 -9.84 -15.91
C SER A 487 -34.95 -11.20 -15.21
N THR A 488 -34.07 -11.59 -14.29
CA THR A 488 -34.24 -12.79 -13.46
C THR A 488 -35.35 -12.63 -12.41
N TYR A 489 -35.68 -11.39 -12.03
CA TYR A 489 -36.66 -11.07 -10.99
C TYR A 489 -37.70 -10.07 -11.52
N PRO A 490 -38.51 -10.45 -12.53
CA PRO A 490 -39.43 -9.52 -13.21
C PRO A 490 -40.57 -9.01 -12.30
N ASP A 491 -40.92 -9.79 -11.28
CA ASP A 491 -41.99 -9.45 -10.33
C ASP A 491 -41.50 -8.60 -9.14
N GLU A 492 -40.19 -8.39 -9.02
CA GLU A 492 -39.58 -7.62 -7.94
C GLU A 492 -39.35 -6.16 -8.37
N ASP A 493 -39.79 -5.21 -7.54
CA ASP A 493 -39.58 -3.78 -7.81
C ASP A 493 -38.17 -3.34 -7.41
N ILE A 494 -37.20 -3.59 -8.29
CA ILE A 494 -35.83 -3.10 -8.13
C ILE A 494 -35.80 -1.60 -8.48
N ARG A 495 -36.15 -0.77 -7.50
CA ARG A 495 -36.29 0.69 -7.62
C ARG A 495 -35.03 1.43 -8.06
N TYR A 496 -33.86 1.06 -7.53
CA TYR A 496 -32.61 1.81 -7.76
C TYR A 496 -31.61 1.03 -8.61
N VAL A 497 -30.79 1.75 -9.37
CA VAL A 497 -29.72 1.17 -10.22
C VAL A 497 -28.34 1.36 -9.58
N VAL A 498 -27.40 0.47 -9.90
CA VAL A 498 -26.01 0.62 -9.48
C VAL A 498 -25.42 1.92 -10.05
N GLY A 499 -24.68 2.64 -9.20
CA GLY A 499 -24.12 3.96 -9.49
C GLY A 499 -25.07 5.12 -9.24
N GLN A 500 -26.34 4.87 -8.91
CA GLN A 500 -27.29 5.93 -8.59
C GLN A 500 -26.96 6.58 -7.25
N VAL A 501 -27.03 7.92 -7.21
CA VAL A 501 -26.83 8.70 -6.00
C VAL A 501 -28.17 9.02 -5.37
N LEU A 502 -28.26 8.72 -4.07
CA LEU A 502 -29.46 8.86 -3.28
C LEU A 502 -29.22 9.86 -2.14
N ARG A 503 -30.26 10.59 -1.76
CA ARG A 503 -30.26 11.46 -0.57
C ARG A 503 -31.27 10.93 0.44
N ASN A 504 -30.86 10.87 1.70
CA ASN A 504 -31.77 10.55 2.79
C ASN A 504 -32.69 11.75 3.05
N VAL A 505 -34.01 11.53 2.99
CA VAL A 505 -35.03 12.61 3.16
C VAL A 505 -34.90 13.29 4.52
N HIS A 506 -34.51 12.53 5.55
CA HIS A 506 -34.51 12.99 6.94
C HIS A 506 -33.20 13.64 7.35
N THR A 507 -32.06 13.08 6.93
CA THR A 507 -30.74 13.57 7.34
C THR A 507 -30.08 14.47 6.28
N GLY A 508 -30.55 14.42 5.03
CA GLY A 508 -29.92 15.09 3.89
C GLY A 508 -28.60 14.44 3.44
N SER A 509 -28.14 13.40 4.12
CA SER A 509 -26.89 12.68 3.83
C SER A 509 -26.97 11.95 2.49
N LEU A 510 -25.85 11.89 1.78
CA LEU A 510 -25.74 11.21 0.49
C LEU A 510 -25.36 9.74 0.65
N ALA A 511 -25.84 8.94 -0.30
CA ALA A 511 -25.40 7.57 -0.47
C ALA A 511 -25.27 7.21 -1.96
N CYS A 512 -24.46 6.21 -2.27
CA CYS A 512 -24.33 5.67 -3.62
C CYS A 512 -24.67 4.18 -3.62
N VAL A 513 -25.50 3.74 -4.56
CA VAL A 513 -25.83 2.33 -4.75
C VAL A 513 -24.66 1.61 -5.40
N LEU A 514 -24.11 0.60 -4.73
CA LEU A 514 -23.02 -0.24 -5.25
C LEU A 514 -23.51 -1.54 -5.88
N GLY A 515 -24.65 -2.03 -5.44
CA GLY A 515 -25.15 -3.32 -5.83
C GLY A 515 -26.51 -3.59 -5.20
N TRP A 516 -27.18 -4.62 -5.69
CA TRP A 516 -28.39 -5.14 -5.11
C TRP A 516 -28.38 -6.67 -5.18
N ASP A 517 -29.00 -7.31 -4.21
CA ASP A 517 -29.18 -8.76 -4.11
C ASP A 517 -30.64 -9.07 -3.82
N TYR A 518 -31.17 -10.13 -4.42
CA TYR A 518 -32.48 -10.67 -4.05
C TYR A 518 -32.30 -11.69 -2.93
N VAL A 519 -32.91 -11.41 -1.79
CA VAL A 519 -32.97 -12.35 -0.68
C VAL A 519 -34.30 -13.11 -0.81
N PRO A 520 -34.26 -14.39 -1.20
CA PRO A 520 -35.47 -15.19 -1.28
C PRO A 520 -36.14 -15.24 0.09
N PRO A 521 -37.46 -15.42 0.13
CA PRO A 521 -38.14 -15.56 1.39
C PRO A 521 -37.59 -16.78 2.13
N ASN A 522 -37.00 -16.55 3.30
CA ASN A 522 -36.67 -17.64 4.21
C ASN A 522 -38.00 -18.32 4.55
N THR A 523 -38.25 -19.52 4.03
CA THR A 523 -39.31 -20.39 4.53
C THR A 523 -38.77 -21.08 5.78
N PRO A 524 -39.06 -20.61 7.00
CA PRO A 524 -38.87 -21.44 8.18
C PRO A 524 -39.67 -22.74 7.98
N GLU A 525 -39.03 -23.89 8.14
CA GLU A 525 -39.69 -25.19 8.11
C GLU A 525 -40.88 -25.18 9.08
N GLY A 526 -42.11 -25.32 8.55
CA GLY A 526 -43.33 -25.49 9.35
C GLY A 526 -44.26 -24.28 9.50
N VAL A 527 -44.03 -23.15 8.83
CA VAL A 527 -44.99 -22.03 8.81
C VAL A 527 -46.05 -22.23 7.70
N PRO A 528 -47.36 -22.08 8.00
CA PRO A 528 -48.43 -22.29 7.02
C PRO A 528 -48.38 -21.29 5.85
N ALA A 529 -48.69 -21.79 4.64
CA ALA A 529 -48.58 -21.12 3.34
C ALA A 529 -49.36 -19.79 3.18
N SER A 530 -50.20 -19.40 4.14
CA SER A 530 -51.04 -18.19 4.04
C SER A 530 -50.34 -16.89 4.50
N THR A 531 -49.12 -16.99 5.03
CA THR A 531 -48.26 -15.86 5.43
C THR A 531 -46.83 -16.09 4.96
N GLU A 532 -46.65 -16.58 3.74
CA GLU A 532 -45.31 -16.69 3.17
C GLU A 532 -44.69 -15.29 3.07
N PRO A 533 -43.52 -15.05 3.67
CA PRO A 533 -42.81 -13.81 3.45
C PRO A 533 -42.58 -13.66 1.95
N LYS A 534 -42.76 -12.46 1.40
CA LYS A 534 -42.25 -12.17 0.05
C LYS A 534 -40.73 -12.06 0.12
N GLY A 535 -40.05 -12.41 -0.97
CA GLY A 535 -38.65 -12.05 -1.12
C GLY A 535 -38.46 -10.54 -1.00
N HIS A 536 -37.22 -10.09 -0.79
CA HIS A 536 -36.94 -8.67 -0.74
C HIS A 536 -35.59 -8.36 -1.37
N ILE A 537 -35.48 -7.15 -1.90
CA ILE A 537 -34.21 -6.62 -2.43
C ILE A 537 -33.41 -5.98 -1.30
N LEU A 538 -32.16 -6.42 -1.20
CA LEU A 538 -31.15 -5.83 -0.33
C LEU A 538 -30.24 -4.95 -1.18
N TYR A 539 -30.21 -3.65 -0.89
CA TYR A 539 -29.32 -2.71 -1.55
C TYR A 539 -28.02 -2.59 -0.76
N ARG A 540 -26.91 -2.76 -1.46
CA ARG A 540 -25.58 -2.48 -0.95
C ARG A 540 -25.23 -1.04 -1.30
N MET A 541 -25.10 -0.18 -0.29
CA MET A 541 -24.92 1.26 -0.46
C MET A 541 -23.69 1.74 0.31
N ILE A 542 -23.04 2.79 -0.20
CA ILE A 542 -22.03 3.55 0.56
C ILE A 542 -22.71 4.74 1.20
N PHE A 543 -22.46 4.93 2.48
CA PHE A 543 -23.00 6.00 3.29
C PHE A 543 -21.99 6.38 4.37
N GLU A 544 -21.59 7.65 4.46
CA GLU A 544 -20.70 8.16 5.52
C GLU A 544 -19.45 7.28 5.74
N GLU A 545 -18.71 6.97 4.66
CA GLU A 545 -17.51 6.10 4.65
C GLU A 545 -17.78 4.61 4.97
N ARG A 546 -19.05 4.22 5.17
CA ARG A 546 -19.44 2.86 5.53
C ARG A 546 -20.18 2.19 4.39
N LEU A 547 -19.92 0.89 4.30
CA LEU A 547 -20.72 0.01 3.48
C LEU A 547 -21.91 -0.48 4.30
N VAL A 548 -23.12 -0.24 3.83
CA VAL A 548 -24.36 -0.64 4.50
C VAL A 548 -25.23 -1.45 3.57
N ASN A 549 -25.88 -2.47 4.13
CA ASN A 549 -26.91 -3.24 3.45
C ASN A 549 -28.27 -2.75 3.94
N ILE A 550 -29.06 -2.15 3.06
CA ILE A 550 -30.35 -1.54 3.38
C ILE A 550 -31.46 -2.35 2.70
N ARG A 551 -32.41 -2.81 3.50
CA ARG A 551 -33.67 -3.35 3.00
C ARG A 551 -34.61 -2.19 2.71
N GLU A 552 -35.13 -2.12 1.48
CA GLU A 552 -36.19 -1.19 1.08
C GLU A 552 -35.92 0.29 1.46
N PRO A 553 -35.14 1.05 0.66
CA PRO A 553 -34.71 2.41 0.98
C PRO A 553 -35.85 3.44 0.77
N HIS A 554 -36.96 3.34 1.52
CA HIS A 554 -38.12 4.22 1.37
C HIS A 554 -37.85 5.67 1.78
N CYS A 555 -36.90 5.89 2.69
CA CYS A 555 -36.44 7.23 3.11
C CYS A 555 -35.31 7.80 2.23
N TRP A 556 -35.12 7.22 1.04
CA TRP A 556 -34.09 7.64 0.09
C TRP A 556 -34.73 8.10 -1.21
N GLU A 557 -34.17 9.15 -1.80
CA GLU A 557 -34.64 9.74 -3.04
C GLU A 557 -33.47 9.84 -4.01
N SER A 558 -33.72 9.62 -5.30
CA SER A 558 -32.76 9.94 -6.34
C SER A 558 -32.50 11.45 -6.32
N VAL A 559 -31.24 11.85 -6.49
CA VAL A 559 -30.88 13.26 -6.58
C VAL A 559 -29.90 13.51 -7.72
N ALA A 560 -30.03 14.69 -8.34
CA ALA A 560 -28.97 15.28 -9.15
C ALA A 560 -27.63 15.30 -8.39
N LEU A 561 -26.59 14.84 -9.07
CA LEU A 561 -25.22 14.80 -8.59
C LEU A 561 -24.52 16.11 -8.98
N SER A 562 -24.19 16.94 -8.00
CA SER A 562 -23.30 18.07 -8.22
C SER A 562 -21.84 17.63 -8.24
N ASP A 563 -20.95 18.48 -8.79
CA ASP A 563 -19.50 18.24 -8.72
C ASP A 563 -18.98 18.20 -7.28
N ASP A 564 -19.64 18.88 -6.34
CA ASP A 564 -19.23 18.86 -4.93
C ASP A 564 -19.63 17.54 -4.25
N ASP A 565 -20.83 17.04 -4.58
CA ASP A 565 -21.30 15.72 -4.13
C ASP A 565 -20.39 14.61 -4.69
N ALA A 566 -20.03 14.67 -5.98
CA ALA A 566 -19.12 13.73 -6.61
C ALA A 566 -17.74 13.74 -5.94
N ARG A 567 -17.18 14.93 -5.68
CA ARG A 567 -15.93 15.09 -4.93
C ARG A 567 -16.02 14.54 -3.51
N THR A 568 -17.12 14.78 -2.82
CA THR A 568 -17.34 14.33 -1.45
C THR A 568 -17.43 12.81 -1.38
N LEU A 569 -18.19 12.18 -2.29
CA LEU A 569 -18.31 10.72 -2.37
C LEU A 569 -16.98 10.06 -2.78
N TYR A 570 -16.23 10.66 -3.71
CA TYR A 570 -14.92 10.16 -4.10
C TYR A 570 -13.90 10.24 -2.95
N LYS A 571 -13.83 11.37 -2.24
CA LYS A 571 -12.88 11.57 -1.14
C LYS A 571 -13.19 10.71 0.09
N SER A 572 -14.47 10.47 0.35
CA SER A 572 -14.92 9.68 1.50
C SER A 572 -14.68 8.17 1.33
N TRP A 573 -14.35 7.69 0.12
CA TRP A 573 -14.23 6.25 -0.11
C TRP A 573 -13.06 5.84 -0.99
N LYS A 574 -12.06 5.18 -0.38
CA LYS A 574 -10.81 4.78 -1.05
C LYS A 574 -10.99 3.74 -2.17
N GLN A 575 -12.08 2.97 -2.13
CA GLN A 575 -12.36 1.95 -3.16
C GLN A 575 -13.18 2.49 -4.33
N PHE A 576 -13.51 3.79 -4.37
CA PHE A 576 -14.39 4.37 -5.39
C PHE A 576 -14.03 3.97 -6.82
N GLY A 577 -12.75 4.05 -7.18
CA GLY A 577 -12.25 3.69 -8.51
C GLY A 577 -12.44 2.22 -8.91
N ARG A 578 -12.71 1.32 -7.97
CA ARG A 578 -13.05 -0.08 -8.28
C ARG A 578 -14.43 -0.20 -8.93
N TYR A 579 -15.36 0.66 -8.54
CA TYR A 579 -16.77 0.55 -8.90
C TYR A 579 -17.16 1.55 -9.97
N PHE A 580 -16.55 2.74 -9.96
CA PHE A 580 -16.92 3.86 -10.82
C PHE A 580 -15.72 4.49 -11.52
N GLU A 581 -15.94 4.97 -12.75
CA GLU A 581 -14.88 5.53 -13.60
C GLU A 581 -15.07 7.02 -13.89
N ASP A 582 -16.32 7.48 -13.95
CA ASP A 582 -16.66 8.87 -14.21
C ASP A 582 -18.07 9.19 -13.71
N VAL A 583 -18.52 10.42 -13.92
CA VAL A 583 -19.93 10.82 -13.84
C VAL A 583 -20.62 10.54 -15.18
N SER A 584 -21.85 10.01 -15.15
CA SER A 584 -22.56 9.65 -16.38
C SER A 584 -23.00 10.87 -17.17
N SER A 585 -22.45 11.07 -18.36
CA SER A 585 -22.88 12.14 -19.29
C SER A 585 -24.16 11.81 -20.06
N ILE A 586 -24.62 10.56 -20.00
CA ILE A 586 -25.65 10.00 -20.86
C ILE A 586 -26.85 9.55 -19.99
N ASP A 587 -28.02 10.12 -20.25
CA ASP A 587 -29.36 9.57 -19.97
C ASP A 587 -29.98 9.62 -18.55
N THR A 588 -29.44 10.36 -17.59
CA THR A 588 -30.20 10.68 -16.36
C THR A 588 -30.04 12.12 -15.96
N VAL A 589 -30.87 12.95 -16.57
CA VAL A 589 -30.93 14.38 -16.32
C VAL A 589 -32.15 14.68 -15.47
N GLU A 590 -31.94 15.10 -14.23
CA GLU A 590 -32.93 15.93 -13.56
C GLU A 590 -32.75 17.36 -14.06
N ILE A 591 -33.83 17.96 -14.56
CA ILE A 591 -33.86 19.37 -14.95
C ILE A 591 -34.12 20.14 -13.67
N GLU A 592 -33.10 20.80 -13.13
CA GLU A 592 -33.28 21.69 -11.98
C GLU A 592 -34.18 22.89 -12.36
N GLU A 593 -34.70 23.63 -11.37
CA GLU A 593 -35.56 24.81 -11.58
C GLU A 593 -34.89 25.88 -12.50
N GLU A 594 -33.57 25.87 -12.62
CA GLU A 594 -32.78 26.74 -13.51
C GLU A 594 -32.57 26.19 -14.93
N GLY A 595 -33.14 25.03 -15.27
CA GLY A 595 -33.04 24.41 -16.60
C GLY A 595 -31.71 23.69 -16.89
N GLN A 596 -30.81 23.59 -15.91
CA GLN A 596 -29.56 22.84 -16.06
C GLN A 596 -29.79 21.35 -15.84
N ALA A 597 -29.28 20.58 -16.79
CA ALA A 597 -29.32 19.15 -16.79
C ALA A 597 -28.20 18.58 -15.92
N ARG A 598 -28.51 17.90 -14.81
CA ARG A 598 -27.49 17.28 -13.96
C ARG A 598 -27.56 15.76 -13.94
N PRO A 599 -26.40 15.08 -13.98
CA PRO A 599 -26.34 13.63 -13.94
C PRO A 599 -26.85 13.14 -12.58
N THR A 600 -27.54 12.01 -12.50
CA THR A 600 -27.95 11.40 -11.21
C THR A 600 -27.12 10.16 -10.83
N ARG A 601 -26.12 9.81 -11.65
CA ARG A 601 -25.41 8.54 -11.54
C ARG A 601 -23.94 8.61 -11.95
N PHE A 602 -23.17 7.67 -11.43
CA PHE A 602 -21.80 7.39 -11.88
C PHE A 602 -21.75 6.37 -13.02
N THR A 603 -20.71 6.48 -13.85
CA THR A 603 -20.35 5.51 -14.88
C THR A 603 -19.70 4.29 -14.25
N LEU A 604 -20.25 3.11 -14.50
CA LEU A 604 -19.79 1.84 -13.96
C LEU A 604 -18.47 1.38 -14.60
N THR A 605 -17.57 0.81 -13.80
CA THR A 605 -16.38 0.10 -14.31
C THR A 605 -16.74 -1.15 -15.11
N ALA A 606 -15.79 -1.67 -15.89
CA ALA A 606 -15.95 -2.95 -16.61
C ALA A 606 -16.33 -4.12 -15.68
N GLU A 607 -15.78 -4.17 -14.45
CA GLU A 607 -16.16 -5.14 -13.41
C GLU A 607 -17.64 -5.00 -13.06
N MET A 608 -18.10 -3.79 -12.79
CA MET A 608 -19.49 -3.55 -12.39
C MET A 608 -20.48 -3.75 -13.54
N GLN A 609 -20.08 -3.46 -14.77
CA GLN A 609 -20.88 -3.78 -15.96
C GLN A 609 -21.03 -5.29 -16.18
N GLN A 610 -20.02 -6.09 -15.81
CA GLN A 610 -20.16 -7.55 -15.84
C GLN A 610 -21.11 -8.05 -14.76
N LEU A 611 -20.99 -7.52 -13.53
CA LEU A 611 -21.81 -7.93 -12.41
C LEU A 611 -23.28 -7.48 -12.55
N TYR A 612 -23.52 -6.29 -13.10
CA TYR A 612 -24.85 -5.67 -13.24
C TYR A 612 -25.07 -5.18 -14.68
N PRO A 613 -25.12 -6.08 -15.68
CA PRO A 613 -25.13 -5.71 -17.10
C PRO A 613 -26.35 -4.88 -17.50
N GLU A 614 -27.49 -5.10 -16.84
CA GLU A 614 -28.73 -4.40 -17.15
C GLU A 614 -28.78 -2.99 -16.55
N ASP A 615 -28.05 -2.70 -15.47
CA ASP A 615 -28.09 -1.40 -14.79
C ASP A 615 -27.38 -0.30 -15.61
N SER A 616 -26.48 -0.69 -16.51
CA SER A 616 -25.84 0.24 -17.45
C SER A 616 -26.78 0.68 -18.59
N THR A 617 -27.78 -0.11 -18.94
CA THR A 617 -28.62 0.05 -20.15
C THR A 617 -30.09 0.40 -19.87
N THR A 618 -30.61 0.11 -18.68
CA THR A 618 -32.07 0.05 -18.39
C THR A 618 -32.84 1.37 -18.34
N LEU A 619 -32.21 2.54 -18.49
CA LEU A 619 -32.95 3.82 -18.45
C LEU A 619 -33.31 4.39 -19.82
N ALA A 620 -32.66 3.94 -20.90
CA ALA A 620 -33.05 4.31 -22.26
C ALA A 620 -34.49 3.84 -22.61
N SER A 621 -35.00 2.79 -21.94
CA SER A 621 -36.34 2.23 -22.20
C SER A 621 -37.44 2.77 -21.29
N ARG A 622 -37.14 3.22 -20.07
CA ARG A 622 -38.15 3.77 -19.13
C ARG A 622 -38.46 5.25 -19.36
N ALA A 623 -37.52 6.05 -19.86
CA ALA A 623 -37.77 7.46 -20.21
C ALA A 623 -38.79 7.63 -21.37
N VAL A 624 -38.93 6.62 -22.25
CA VAL A 624 -39.93 6.62 -23.33
C VAL A 624 -41.33 6.23 -22.84
N ALA A 625 -41.43 5.48 -21.73
CA ALA A 625 -42.71 5.02 -21.17
C ALA A 625 -43.39 6.04 -20.24
N ALA A 626 -42.66 7.04 -19.75
CA ALA A 626 -43.21 8.16 -18.98
C ALA A 626 -43.61 9.33 -19.90
N THR A 627 -44.47 9.06 -20.89
CA THR A 627 -45.22 10.13 -21.56
C THR A 627 -46.41 10.49 -20.66
N PRO A 628 -46.62 11.75 -20.26
CA PRO A 628 -47.81 12.09 -19.50
C PRO A 628 -49.03 11.91 -20.41
N CYS A 629 -49.90 10.97 -20.06
CA CYS A 629 -51.28 11.01 -20.53
C CYS A 629 -51.88 12.30 -19.98
N TYR A 630 -52.12 13.27 -20.87
CA TYR A 630 -53.08 14.35 -20.62
C TYR A 630 -54.51 13.81 -20.56
#